data_AF-A0A0F2PJC2-F1
#
_entry.id   AF-A0A0F2PJC2-F1
#
_cell.length_a   1.000
_cell.length_b   1.000
_cell.length_c   1.000
_cell.angle_alpha   90.00
_cell.angle_beta   90.00
_cell.angle_gamma   90.00
#
_symmetry.space_group_name_H-M   'P 1'
#
loop_
_entity.id
_entity.type
_entity.pdbx_description
1 polymer ?
#
loop_
_entity_poly.entity_id
_entity_poly.type
_entity_poly.pdbx_seq_one_letter_code
_entity_poly.pdbx_strand_id
1 'polypeptide(L)'
;MVFSFLSIGVLLVVVVLFVLIGTGLKAQTEDGGKDMIKNVYIYLVLFATLMMTIGGTVAAFMAVADIVAPVPYHQSFEDFKRFDMKEPRIGTDTTDQENNLSEEELRQQYDAMVLMESERQLNRAKNSLIKSFGWIVIPLPVFIYFQRRLGNKET
;
A
#
# COMPACT_ATOMS: atom_id res chain seq x y z
N MET A 1 -11.66 -6.16 -17.43
CA MET A 1 -10.92 -7.34 -17.95
C MET A 1 -9.62 -7.59 -17.21
N VAL A 2 -8.75 -6.60 -17.00
CA VAL A 2 -7.43 -6.77 -16.32
C VAL A 2 -7.52 -7.37 -14.90
N PHE A 3 -8.50 -6.95 -14.09
CA PHE A 3 -8.75 -7.52 -12.76
C PHE A 3 -9.13 -9.01 -12.78
N SER A 4 -9.71 -9.48 -13.88
CA SER A 4 -10.12 -10.88 -14.02
C SER A 4 -8.94 -11.78 -14.39
N PHE A 5 -7.97 -11.26 -15.16
CA PHE A 5 -6.73 -11.99 -15.45
C PHE A 5 -5.80 -12.05 -14.25
N LEU A 6 -5.75 -10.99 -13.42
CA LEU A 6 -4.94 -10.96 -12.22
C LEU A 6 -5.44 -11.96 -11.15
N SER A 7 -6.77 -12.07 -10.98
CA SER A 7 -7.36 -13.05 -10.06
C SER A 7 -7.20 -14.50 -10.54
N ILE A 8 -7.29 -14.75 -11.84
CA ILE A 8 -6.99 -16.07 -12.43
C ILE A 8 -5.52 -16.44 -12.26
N GLY A 9 -4.60 -15.47 -12.42
CA GLY A 9 -3.17 -15.68 -12.18
C GLY A 9 -2.86 -16.05 -10.73
N VAL A 10 -3.47 -15.33 -9.77
CA VAL A 10 -3.32 -15.64 -8.34
C VAL A 10 -3.91 -17.02 -8.01
N LEU A 11 -5.07 -17.36 -8.56
CA LEU A 11 -5.69 -18.67 -8.36
C LEU A 11 -4.81 -19.81 -8.89
N LEU A 12 -4.22 -19.64 -10.07
CA LEU A 12 -3.31 -20.63 -10.67
C LEU A 12 -2.06 -20.84 -9.82
N VAL A 13 -1.45 -19.78 -9.30
CA VAL A 13 -0.27 -19.90 -8.41
C VAL A 13 -0.63 -20.65 -7.13
N VAL A 14 -1.79 -20.39 -6.55
CA VAL A 14 -2.28 -21.11 -5.36
C VAL A 14 -2.50 -22.59 -5.67
N VAL A 15 -3.14 -22.92 -6.79
CA VAL A 15 -3.37 -24.31 -7.21
C VAL A 15 -2.06 -25.05 -7.44
N VAL A 16 -1.08 -24.43 -8.12
CA VAL A 16 0.24 -25.02 -8.34
C VAL A 16 0.97 -25.27 -7.02
N LEU A 17 0.91 -24.34 -6.07
CA LEU A 17 1.47 -24.53 -4.72
C LEU A 17 0.82 -25.71 -4.00
N PHE A 18 -0.51 -25.83 -4.03
CA PHE A 18 -1.22 -26.95 -3.40
C PHE A 18 -0.90 -28.29 -4.06
N VAL A 19 -0.76 -28.34 -5.39
CA VAL A 19 -0.36 -29.55 -6.12
C VAL A 19 1.06 -29.96 -5.74
N LEU A 20 2.01 -29.02 -5.72
CA LEU A 20 3.40 -29.29 -5.34
C LEU A 20 3.51 -29.80 -3.90
N ILE A 21 2.75 -29.21 -2.98
CA ILE A 21 2.67 -29.66 -1.58
C ILE A 21 2.05 -31.06 -1.53
N GLY A 22 0.93 -31.30 -2.22
CA GLY A 22 0.24 -32.59 -2.24
C GLY A 22 1.07 -33.73 -2.83
N THR A 23 1.81 -33.47 -3.91
CA THR A 23 2.72 -34.45 -4.51
C THR A 23 3.95 -34.70 -3.64
N GLY A 24 4.46 -33.69 -2.94
CA GLY A 24 5.57 -33.84 -2.01
C GLY A 24 5.20 -34.63 -0.74
N LEU A 25 3.97 -34.47 -0.24
CA LEU A 25 3.48 -35.17 0.96
C LEU A 25 3.25 -36.68 0.73
N LYS A 26 2.86 -37.08 -0.49
CA LYS A 26 2.53 -38.49 -0.79
C LYS A 26 3.76 -39.37 -1.04
N ALA A 27 4.93 -38.77 -1.26
CA ALA A 27 6.15 -39.49 -1.65
C ALA A 27 7.02 -39.97 -0.48
N GLN A 28 6.72 -39.62 0.78
CA GLN A 28 7.66 -39.83 1.89
C GLN A 28 6.98 -40.36 3.15
N THR A 29 6.95 -41.68 3.27
CA THR A 29 6.52 -42.41 4.48
C THR A 29 7.68 -42.91 5.34
N GLU A 30 8.91 -42.45 5.11
CA GLU A 30 10.09 -42.75 5.95
C GLU A 30 10.72 -41.46 6.49
N ASP A 31 11.38 -41.52 7.65
CA ASP A 31 11.84 -40.39 8.49
C ASP A 31 12.44 -39.17 7.75
N GLY A 32 13.09 -39.37 6.60
CA GLY A 32 13.56 -38.28 5.74
C GLY A 32 12.46 -37.33 5.27
N GLY A 33 11.21 -37.78 5.24
CA GLY A 33 10.08 -36.96 4.85
C GLY A 33 9.70 -35.87 5.82
N LYS A 34 9.81 -36.19 7.11
CA LYS A 34 9.53 -35.23 8.17
C LYS A 34 10.53 -34.08 8.16
N ASP A 35 11.79 -34.37 7.85
CA ASP A 35 12.83 -33.34 7.72
C ASP A 35 12.66 -32.49 6.46
N MET A 36 12.25 -33.07 5.34
CA MET A 36 11.92 -32.30 4.14
C MET A 36 10.75 -31.35 4.39
N ILE A 37 9.66 -31.83 4.98
CA ILE A 37 8.47 -31.00 5.30
C ILE A 37 8.86 -29.84 6.25
N LYS A 38 9.70 -30.10 7.26
CA LYS A 38 10.20 -29.07 8.17
C LYS A 38 11.03 -28.02 7.45
N ASN A 39 11.90 -28.42 6.51
CA ASN A 39 12.68 -27.48 5.73
C ASN A 39 11.80 -26.64 4.81
N VAL A 40 10.84 -27.25 4.11
CA VAL A 40 9.87 -26.52 3.27
C VAL A 40 9.10 -25.49 4.10
N TYR A 41 8.64 -25.86 5.29
CA TYR A 41 7.96 -24.92 6.20
C TYR A 41 8.85 -23.73 6.56
N ILE A 42 10.11 -23.97 6.95
CA ILE A 42 11.04 -22.89 7.31
C ILE A 42 11.26 -21.96 6.11
N TYR A 43 11.50 -22.50 4.91
CA TYR A 43 11.68 -21.71 3.70
C TYR A 43 10.44 -20.91 3.32
N LEU A 44 9.23 -21.45 3.50
CA LEU A 44 7.98 -20.71 3.27
C LEU A 44 7.82 -19.53 4.23
N VAL A 45 8.14 -19.72 5.51
CA VAL A 45 8.10 -18.62 6.50
C VAL A 45 9.14 -17.55 6.17
N LEU A 46 10.37 -17.96 5.81
CA LEU A 46 11.41 -17.02 5.39
C LEU A 46 11.04 -16.28 4.11
N PHE A 47 10.41 -16.96 3.15
CA PHE A 47 9.91 -16.34 1.94
C PHE A 47 8.81 -15.31 2.23
N ALA A 48 7.83 -15.66 3.07
CA ALA A 48 6.75 -14.74 3.43
C ALA A 48 7.27 -13.50 4.16
N THR A 49 8.18 -13.68 5.12
CA THR A 49 8.81 -12.57 5.85
C THR A 49 9.67 -11.70 4.94
N LEU A 50 10.43 -12.30 4.00
CA LEU A 50 11.19 -11.57 2.99
C LEU A 50 10.27 -10.72 2.09
N MET A 51 9.19 -11.30 1.57
CA MET A 51 8.22 -10.57 0.75
C MET A 51 7.58 -9.40 1.52
N MET A 52 7.26 -9.61 2.80
CA MET A 52 6.73 -8.58 3.68
C MET A 52 7.71 -7.42 3.87
N THR A 53 9.00 -7.73 4.11
CA THR A 53 10.06 -6.73 4.26
C THR A 53 10.31 -5.95 2.96
N ILE A 54 10.33 -6.63 1.81
CA ILE A 54 10.50 -5.97 0.50
C ILE A 54 9.33 -5.00 0.25
N GLY A 55 8.09 -5.46 0.46
CA GLY A 55 6.89 -4.62 0.31
C GLY A 55 6.92 -3.40 1.24
N GLY A 56 7.29 -3.60 2.51
CA GLY A 56 7.46 -2.51 3.47
C GLY A 56 8.54 -1.50 3.05
N THR A 57 9.67 -1.97 2.50
CA THR A 57 10.77 -1.10 2.08
C THR A 57 10.39 -0.24 0.87
N VAL A 58 9.71 -0.82 -0.13
CA VAL A 58 9.21 -0.08 -1.29
C VAL A 58 8.19 0.98 -0.84
N ALA A 59 7.26 0.60 0.04
CA ALA A 59 6.27 1.54 0.58
C ALA A 59 6.92 2.68 1.39
N ALA A 60 7.97 2.38 2.16
CA ALA A 60 8.73 3.39 2.90
C ALA A 60 9.36 4.41 1.93
N PHE A 61 10.00 3.92 0.87
CA PHE A 61 10.63 4.78 -0.14
C PHE A 61 9.61 5.67 -0.85
N MET A 62 8.46 5.10 -1.26
CA MET A 62 7.36 5.87 -1.86
C MET A 62 6.86 6.96 -0.92
N ALA A 63 6.62 6.62 0.35
CA ALA A 63 6.16 7.60 1.33
C ALA A 63 7.18 8.73 1.57
N VAL A 64 8.48 8.43 1.56
CA VAL A 64 9.53 9.46 1.63
C VAL A 64 9.53 10.34 0.38
N ALA A 65 9.38 9.74 -0.81
CA ALA A 65 9.28 10.48 -2.05
C ALA A 65 8.08 11.44 -2.04
N ASP A 66 6.92 10.98 -1.58
CA ASP A 66 5.70 11.80 -1.46
C ASP A 66 5.82 12.92 -0.41
N ILE A 67 6.68 12.76 0.60
CA ILE A 67 6.99 13.82 1.57
C ILE A 67 7.90 14.89 0.96
N VAL A 68 8.91 14.48 0.19
CA VAL A 68 9.92 15.39 -0.39
C VAL A 68 9.39 16.09 -1.64
N ALA A 69 8.62 15.38 -2.45
CA ALA A 69 8.05 15.84 -3.71
C ALA A 69 6.56 15.46 -3.78
N PRO A 70 5.69 16.15 -3.02
CA PRO A 70 4.26 15.88 -3.05
C PRO A 70 3.69 16.15 -4.45
N VAL A 71 2.69 15.36 -4.84
CA VAL A 71 2.01 15.52 -6.14
C VAL A 71 1.37 16.91 -6.20
N PRO A 72 1.65 17.71 -7.26
CA PRO A 72 1.11 19.05 -7.38
C PRO A 72 -0.41 19.04 -7.54
N TYR A 73 -1.07 20.04 -6.96
CA TYR A 73 -2.51 20.22 -7.10
C TYR A 73 -2.87 20.46 -8.57
N HIS A 74 -3.79 19.67 -9.12
CA HIS A 74 -4.05 19.61 -10.57
C HIS A 74 -5.06 20.65 -11.08
N GLN A 75 -5.84 21.27 -10.20
CA GLN A 75 -6.88 22.21 -10.60
C GLN A 75 -6.30 23.63 -10.62
N SER A 76 -6.48 24.33 -11.75
CA SER A 76 -6.07 25.73 -11.86
C SER A 76 -7.09 26.66 -11.18
N PHE A 77 -6.67 27.88 -10.84
CA PHE A 77 -7.56 28.90 -10.30
C PHE A 77 -8.74 29.20 -11.25
N GLU A 78 -8.48 29.22 -12.56
CA GLU A 78 -9.51 29.44 -13.57
C GLU A 78 -10.56 28.33 -13.59
N ASP A 79 -10.13 27.08 -13.39
CA ASP A 79 -11.04 25.96 -13.28
C ASP A 79 -11.85 26.02 -11.98
N PHE A 80 -11.21 26.40 -10.86
CA PHE A 80 -11.89 26.62 -9.57
C PHE A 80 -12.98 27.69 -9.67
N LYS A 81 -12.66 28.86 -10.26
CA LYS A 81 -13.60 29.95 -10.52
C LYS A 81 -14.78 29.49 -11.37
N ARG A 82 -14.53 28.68 -12.41
CA ARG A 82 -15.58 28.16 -13.30
C ARG A 82 -16.52 27.15 -12.62
N PHE A 83 -16.04 26.41 -11.63
CA PHE A 83 -16.84 25.44 -10.87
C PHE A 83 -17.70 26.13 -9.81
N ASP A 84 -17.13 27.09 -9.05
CA ASP A 84 -17.88 27.84 -8.02
C ASP A 84 -19.02 28.69 -8.62
N MET A 85 -18.84 29.19 -9.85
CA MET A 85 -19.88 29.91 -10.59
C MET A 85 -20.97 29.01 -11.22
N LYS A 86 -20.79 27.68 -11.27
CA LYS A 86 -21.70 26.75 -11.97
C LYS A 86 -22.52 25.84 -11.07
N GLU A 87 -22.11 25.63 -9.82
CA GLU A 87 -22.87 24.78 -8.89
C GLU A 87 -23.76 25.63 -7.97
N PRO A 88 -25.09 25.66 -8.17
CA PRO A 88 -25.99 26.15 -7.14
C PRO A 88 -25.85 25.22 -5.93
N ARG A 89 -25.45 25.77 -4.78
CA ARG A 89 -25.40 25.05 -3.50
C ARG A 89 -26.78 24.43 -3.25
N ILE A 90 -26.90 23.11 -3.43
CA ILE A 90 -28.15 22.39 -3.24
C ILE A 90 -28.47 22.41 -1.74
N GLY A 91 -29.39 23.30 -1.33
CA GLY A 91 -29.92 23.29 0.04
C GLY A 91 -30.32 24.63 0.66
N THR A 92 -30.10 25.78 0.02
CA THR A 92 -30.58 27.07 0.54
C THR A 92 -31.71 27.62 -0.31
N ASP A 93 -32.96 27.34 0.10
CA ASP A 93 -34.13 28.13 -0.25
C ASP A 93 -33.96 29.54 0.34
N THR A 94 -33.27 30.41 -0.38
CA THR A 94 -33.36 31.86 -0.21
C THR A 94 -32.65 32.54 -1.36
N THR A 95 -33.44 33.27 -2.14
CA THR A 95 -33.11 34.54 -2.82
C THR A 95 -31.73 34.65 -3.44
N ASP A 96 -31.71 34.85 -4.76
CA ASP A 96 -30.66 35.44 -5.60
C ASP A 96 -29.70 36.41 -4.88
N GLN A 97 -28.82 35.88 -4.04
CA GLN A 97 -27.53 36.49 -3.76
C GLN A 97 -26.61 35.85 -4.78
N GLU A 98 -26.49 36.54 -5.92
CA GLU A 98 -25.23 36.55 -6.67
C GLU A 98 -24.13 36.71 -5.63
N ASN A 99 -23.53 35.59 -5.27
CA ASN A 99 -22.41 35.53 -4.36
C ASN A 99 -21.20 36.03 -5.16
N ASN A 100 -21.20 37.33 -5.45
CA ASN A 100 -20.09 38.07 -6.02
C ASN A 100 -19.01 38.20 -4.94
N LEU A 101 -18.47 37.06 -4.50
CA LEU A 101 -17.21 37.03 -3.79
C LEU A 101 -16.20 37.80 -4.65
N SER A 102 -15.48 38.73 -4.03
CA SER A 102 -14.43 39.47 -4.72
C SER A 102 -13.42 38.46 -5.30
N GLU A 103 -12.78 38.76 -6.43
CA GLU A 103 -11.74 37.88 -6.99
C GLU A 103 -10.63 37.59 -5.96
N GLU A 104 -10.39 38.53 -5.05
CA GLU A 104 -9.48 38.35 -3.91
C GLU A 104 -9.96 37.27 -2.93
N GLU A 105 -11.25 37.24 -2.61
CA GLU A 105 -11.84 36.25 -1.69
C GLU A 105 -11.87 34.85 -2.33
N LEU A 106 -12.15 34.76 -3.64
CA LEU A 106 -12.08 33.51 -4.39
C LEU A 106 -10.65 32.96 -4.45
N ARG A 107 -9.67 33.86 -4.63
CA ARG A 107 -8.26 33.47 -4.64
C ARG A 107 -7.78 33.00 -3.28
N GLN A 108 -8.20 33.67 -2.20
CA GLN A 108 -7.91 33.22 -0.83
C GLN A 108 -8.50 31.83 -0.55
N GLN A 109 -9.73 31.56 -1.00
CA GLN A 109 -10.34 30.23 -0.86
C GLN A 109 -9.59 29.15 -1.65
N TYR A 110 -9.18 29.46 -2.88
CA TYR A 110 -8.37 28.56 -3.69
C TYR A 110 -7.02 28.27 -3.02
N ASP A 111 -6.29 29.29 -2.58
CA ASP A 111 -4.98 29.13 -1.94
C ASP A 111 -5.10 28.32 -0.64
N ALA A 112 -6.16 28.56 0.16
CA ALA A 112 -6.46 27.76 1.35
C ALA A 112 -6.76 26.29 1.00
N MET A 113 -7.50 26.03 -0.09
CA MET A 113 -7.80 24.69 -0.55
C MET A 113 -6.55 23.95 -1.03
N VAL A 114 -5.70 24.59 -1.83
CA VAL A 114 -4.42 24.04 -2.30
C VAL A 114 -3.53 23.68 -1.12
N LEU A 115 -3.43 24.58 -0.14
CA LEU A 115 -2.63 24.37 1.07
C LEU A 115 -3.17 23.20 1.90
N MET A 116 -4.49 23.14 2.12
CA MET A 116 -5.13 22.05 2.86
C MET A 116 -4.93 20.69 2.17
N GLU A 117 -5.04 20.62 0.84
CA GLU A 117 -4.81 19.37 0.11
C GLU A 117 -3.34 18.93 0.20
N SER A 118 -2.41 19.87 0.06
CA SER A 118 -0.97 19.63 0.22
C SER A 118 -0.65 19.08 1.62
N GLU A 119 -1.19 19.70 2.67
CA GLU A 119 -1.02 19.21 4.04
C GLU A 119 -1.64 17.83 4.25
N ARG A 120 -2.81 17.57 3.64
CA ARG A 120 -3.45 16.25 3.69
C ARG A 120 -2.58 15.18 3.03
N GLN A 121 -1.97 15.47 1.88
CA GLN A 121 -1.03 14.57 1.23
C GLN A 121 0.18 14.28 2.11
N LEU A 122 0.79 15.32 2.67
CA LEU A 122 1.93 15.20 3.56
C LEU A 122 1.61 14.33 4.79
N ASN A 123 0.46 14.55 5.42
CA ASN A 123 0.03 13.78 6.58
C ASN A 123 -0.27 12.31 6.22
N ARG A 124 -0.85 12.05 5.04
CA ARG A 124 -1.02 10.69 4.52
C ARG A 124 0.32 10.00 4.28
N ALA A 125 1.28 10.69 3.67
CA ALA A 125 2.61 10.17 3.40
C ALA A 125 3.36 9.84 4.70
N LYS A 126 3.31 10.72 5.70
CA LYS A 126 3.86 10.45 7.05
C LYS A 126 3.25 9.22 7.70
N ASN A 127 1.92 9.07 7.65
CA ASN A 127 1.23 7.90 8.19
C ASN A 127 1.62 6.61 7.43
N SER A 128 1.72 6.69 6.11
CA SER A 128 2.18 5.57 5.27
C SER A 128 3.60 5.15 5.63
N LEU A 129 4.50 6.12 5.85
CA LEU A 129 5.87 5.86 6.27
C LEU A 129 5.91 5.10 7.61
N ILE A 130 5.17 5.54 8.61
CA ILE A 130 5.11 4.83 9.91
C ILE A 130 4.58 3.40 9.74
N LYS A 131 3.51 3.22 8.94
CA LYS A 131 2.95 1.90 8.66
C LYS A 131 3.95 1.00 7.95
N SER A 132 4.72 1.54 7.01
CA SER A 132 5.72 0.79 6.24
C SER A 132 6.83 0.22 7.14
N PHE A 133 7.22 0.94 8.21
CA PHE A 133 8.12 0.39 9.23
C PHE A 133 7.51 -0.78 9.98
N GLY A 134 6.21 -0.75 10.26
CA GLY A 134 5.50 -1.91 10.82
C GLY A 134 5.65 -3.16 9.95
N TRP A 135 5.56 -3.00 8.63
CA TRP A 135 5.77 -4.09 7.66
C TRP A 135 7.21 -4.63 7.62
N ILE A 136 8.19 -3.85 8.05
CA ILE A 136 9.60 -4.26 8.11
C ILE A 136 9.96 -4.87 9.47
N VAL A 137 9.54 -4.21 10.55
CA VAL A 137 9.93 -4.55 11.93
C VAL A 137 9.23 -5.80 12.44
N ILE A 138 7.95 -6.01 12.12
CA ILE A 138 7.18 -7.18 12.57
C ILE A 138 7.75 -8.52 12.04
N PRO A 139 8.08 -8.69 10.74
CA PRO A 139 8.63 -9.95 10.24
C PRO A 139 10.08 -10.20 10.66
N LEU A 140 10.83 -9.16 11.06
CA LEU A 140 12.26 -9.26 11.32
C LEU A 140 12.62 -10.25 12.46
N PRO A 141 11.97 -10.25 13.64
CA PRO A 141 12.24 -11.26 14.68
C PRO A 141 11.96 -12.69 14.20
N VAL A 142 10.90 -12.89 13.41
CA VAL A 142 10.52 -14.19 12.85
C VAL A 142 11.60 -14.65 11.87
N PHE A 143 12.03 -13.76 10.97
CA PHE A 143 13.08 -14.02 10.00
C PHE A 143 14.39 -14.43 10.71
N ILE A 144 14.84 -13.65 11.70
CA ILE A 144 16.07 -13.95 12.46
C ILE A 144 15.97 -15.31 13.15
N TYR A 145 14.83 -15.64 13.78
CA TYR A 145 14.63 -16.92 14.45
C TYR A 145 14.76 -18.10 13.47
N PHE A 146 14.07 -18.03 12.33
CA PHE A 146 14.07 -19.10 11.35
C PHE A 146 15.37 -19.20 10.55
N GLN A 147 16.05 -18.09 10.30
CA GLN A 147 17.38 -18.06 9.67
C GLN A 147 18.42 -18.76 10.55
N ARG A 148 18.45 -18.47 11.86
CA ARG A 148 19.35 -19.15 12.81
C ARG A 148 19.10 -20.66 12.87
N ARG A 149 17.84 -21.08 12.77
CA ARG A 149 17.47 -22.50 12.78
C ARG A 149 17.97 -23.28 11.57
N LEU A 150 18.15 -22.61 10.42
CA LEU A 150 18.79 -23.19 9.23
C LEU A 150 20.31 -23.26 9.37
N GLY A 151 20.96 -22.18 9.83
CA GLY A 151 22.42 -22.13 9.97
C GLY A 151 22.99 -23.19 10.93
N ASN A 152 22.25 -23.56 11.97
CA ASN A 152 22.66 -24.60 12.92
C ASN A 152 22.48 -26.04 12.41
N LYS A 153 21.95 -26.26 11.20
CA LYS A 153 21.84 -27.61 10.60
C LYS A 153 23.06 -28.00 9.76
N GLU A 154 23.91 -27.05 9.37
CA GLU A 154 25.06 -27.29 8.47
C GLU A 154 26.42 -27.34 9.19
N THR A 155 26.41 -27.36 10.52
CA THR A 155 27.59 -27.57 11.40
C THR A 155 27.36 -28.75 12.31
#